data_AF-A0A2D8GLI8-F1
#
_entry.id   AF-A0A2D8GLI8-F1
#
_cell.length_a   1.000
_cell.length_b   1.000
_cell.length_c   1.000
_cell.angle_alpha   90.00
_cell.angle_beta   90.00
_cell.angle_gamma   90.00
#
_symmetry.space_group_name_H-M   'P 1'
#
loop_
_entity.id
_entity.type
_entity.pdbx_description
1 polymer ?
#
loop_
_entity_poly.entity_id
_entity_poly.type
_entity_poly.pdbx_seq_one_letter_code
_entity_poly.pdbx_strand_id
1 'polypeptide(L)'
;MLDFLYSNLGRIFGAEEITKVQWKLGNDLPPTFIAFILVGALVFVIWSPFREAIPSRRVLLVFLRLCGILILLLVLLQPQVNFEFEEKGVSRVYVLLDRSESMTIKDDGQESRWEKAVKAFSGSSDGVLQQIGNDHQLEVMTFGDKINNLSVEQIEEELPGAKSSAIGSALEGMKEKELSAILLFSDMAWNEGVDPVGVAGELGRRGVALFPVPIGKSNSPDASILSVHYRDRVFPGEEIPLKIQISSSPELEGLTTDLVVNLGDEEVARQMVTYSGGQQIMEIVIKGRTLKGQFPLKLELEGIEDEISLANNKAERSLTFID
;
A
#
# COMPACT_ATOMS: atom_id res chain seq x y z
N MET A 1 -41.78 -6.68 21.51
CA MET A 1 -42.44 -5.37 21.75
C MET A 1 -41.40 -4.28 21.99
N LEU A 2 -40.44 -4.51 22.88
CA LEU A 2 -39.27 -3.64 23.08
C LEU A 2 -38.43 -3.48 21.79
N ASP A 3 -38.14 -4.55 21.07
CA ASP A 3 -37.37 -4.48 19.81
C ASP A 3 -38.05 -3.66 18.72
N PHE A 4 -39.39 -3.66 18.68
CA PHE A 4 -40.18 -2.84 17.76
C PHE A 4 -40.15 -1.35 18.13
N LEU A 5 -40.13 -1.03 19.44
CA LEU A 5 -39.94 0.34 19.92
C LEU A 5 -38.52 0.83 19.61
N TYR A 6 -37.50 0.02 19.87
CA TYR A 6 -36.11 0.37 19.58
C TYR A 6 -35.86 0.55 18.08
N SER A 7 -36.33 -0.36 17.23
CA SER A 7 -36.19 -0.24 15.77
C SER A 7 -36.85 1.04 15.21
N ASN A 8 -38.03 1.42 15.73
CA ASN A 8 -38.69 2.66 15.32
C ASN A 8 -37.99 3.92 15.87
N LEU A 9 -37.43 3.87 17.08
CA LEU A 9 -36.57 4.95 17.59
C LEU A 9 -35.29 5.08 16.76
N GLY A 10 -34.64 3.98 16.38
CA GLY A 10 -33.44 3.97 15.53
C GLY A 10 -33.69 4.65 14.19
N ARG A 11 -34.82 4.36 13.54
CA ARG A 11 -35.24 5.02 12.29
C ARG A 11 -35.47 6.53 12.42
N ILE A 12 -35.95 7.01 13.58
CA ILE A 12 -36.15 8.45 13.84
C ILE A 12 -34.79 9.17 14.00
N PHE A 13 -33.78 8.46 14.52
CA PHE A 13 -32.43 8.99 14.73
C PHE A 13 -31.45 8.65 13.59
N GLY A 14 -31.92 8.07 12.48
CA GLY A 14 -31.11 7.82 11.29
C GLY A 14 -30.19 6.59 11.35
N ALA A 15 -30.39 5.69 12.32
CA ALA A 15 -29.58 4.48 12.47
C ALA A 15 -30.29 3.25 11.88
N GLU A 16 -29.59 2.51 11.01
CA GLU A 16 -30.14 1.36 10.29
C GLU A 16 -30.28 0.10 11.15
N GLU A 17 -29.41 -0.11 12.16
CA GLU A 17 -29.50 -1.23 13.09
C GLU A 17 -29.06 -0.85 14.51
N ILE A 18 -29.84 -1.25 15.53
CA ILE A 18 -29.49 -1.08 16.94
C ILE A 18 -28.96 -2.43 17.45
N THR A 19 -27.64 -2.57 17.54
CA THR A 19 -26.98 -3.83 17.91
C THR A 19 -27.06 -4.11 19.42
N LYS A 20 -27.10 -3.07 20.26
CA LYS A 20 -27.15 -3.24 21.71
C LYS A 20 -27.79 -2.04 22.40
N VAL A 21 -28.82 -2.30 23.20
CA VAL A 21 -29.39 -1.30 24.11
C VAL A 21 -28.85 -1.57 25.51
N GLN A 22 -27.99 -0.67 26.03
CA GLN A 22 -27.54 -0.75 27.41
C GLN A 22 -28.29 0.28 28.26
N TRP A 23 -29.07 -0.22 29.22
CA TRP A 23 -29.62 0.59 30.28
C TRP A 23 -28.54 0.80 31.34
N LYS A 24 -28.11 2.05 31.52
CA LYS A 24 -27.26 2.44 32.66
C LYS A 24 -28.05 3.42 33.52
N LEU A 25 -27.96 3.24 34.83
CA LEU A 25 -28.37 4.30 35.75
C LEU A 25 -27.30 5.38 35.67
N GLY A 26 -27.68 6.63 35.41
CA GLY A 26 -26.73 7.72 35.17
C GLY A 26 -25.97 8.19 36.43
N ASN A 27 -26.21 7.57 37.58
CA ASN A 27 -25.72 8.04 38.86
C ASN A 27 -25.02 6.92 39.64
N ASP A 28 -23.79 7.18 40.11
CA ASP A 28 -22.95 6.23 40.87
C ASP A 28 -23.35 6.15 42.37
N LEU A 29 -24.62 6.42 42.70
CA LEU A 29 -25.07 6.41 44.08
C LEU A 29 -24.97 5.00 44.68
N PRO A 30 -24.40 4.84 45.90
CA PRO A 30 -24.40 3.56 46.57
C PRO A 30 -25.82 3.01 46.70
N PRO A 31 -26.06 1.70 46.46
CA PRO A 31 -27.39 1.09 46.59
C PRO A 31 -28.02 1.30 47.97
N THR A 32 -27.18 1.45 49.01
CA THR A 32 -27.59 1.77 50.39
C THR A 32 -28.25 3.13 50.53
N PHE A 33 -27.79 4.13 49.76
CA PHE A 33 -28.35 5.48 49.77
C PHE A 33 -29.73 5.51 49.12
N ILE A 34 -29.88 4.80 47.99
CA ILE A 34 -31.17 4.62 47.32
C ILE A 34 -32.16 3.88 48.25
N ALA A 35 -31.70 2.82 48.92
CA ALA A 35 -32.52 2.09 49.89
C ALA A 35 -32.98 2.99 51.04
N PHE A 36 -32.11 3.85 51.57
CA PHE A 36 -32.47 4.80 52.63
C PHE A 36 -33.55 5.79 52.19
N ILE A 37 -33.43 6.36 50.99
CA ILE A 37 -34.45 7.26 50.41
C ILE A 37 -35.78 6.54 50.24
N LEU A 38 -35.77 5.30 49.73
CA LEU A 38 -36.97 4.48 49.56
C LEU A 38 -37.68 4.17 50.89
N VAL A 39 -36.92 3.82 51.93
CA VAL A 39 -37.46 3.57 53.27
C VAL A 39 -38.09 4.85 53.83
N GLY A 40 -37.41 6.00 53.70
CA GLY A 40 -37.95 7.28 54.13
C GLY A 40 -39.23 7.68 53.39
N ALA A 41 -39.28 7.45 52.08
CA ALA A 41 -40.45 7.69 51.25
C ALA A 41 -41.63 6.78 51.63
N LEU A 42 -41.37 5.50 51.92
CA LEU A 42 -42.39 4.54 52.36
C LEU A 42 -42.95 4.92 53.73
N VAL A 43 -42.10 5.29 54.68
CA VAL A 43 -42.52 5.80 55.99
C VAL A 43 -43.37 7.05 55.84
N PHE A 44 -43.00 7.98 54.96
CA PHE A 44 -43.79 9.19 54.68
C PHE A 44 -45.17 8.85 54.10
N VAL A 45 -45.26 7.93 53.13
CA VAL A 45 -46.54 7.50 52.52
C VAL A 45 -47.44 6.78 53.51
N ILE A 46 -46.86 5.94 54.39
CA ILE A 46 -47.63 5.19 55.41
C ILE A 46 -48.07 6.13 56.54
N TRP A 47 -47.22 7.06 56.97
CA TRP A 47 -47.50 7.93 58.10
C TRP A 47 -48.41 9.13 57.76
N SER A 48 -48.26 9.71 56.56
CA SER A 48 -49.00 10.91 56.15
C SER A 48 -50.55 10.78 56.22
N PRO A 49 -51.20 9.65 55.88
CA PRO A 49 -52.65 9.50 55.95
C PRO A 49 -53.21 9.52 57.37
N PHE A 50 -52.39 9.17 58.38
CA PHE A 50 -52.79 9.19 59.79
C PHE A 50 -53.03 10.62 60.32
N ARG A 51 -52.57 11.66 59.60
CA ARG A 51 -52.78 13.06 59.95
C ARG A 51 -53.95 13.72 59.23
N GLU A 52 -54.64 13.02 58.33
CA GLU A 52 -55.67 13.63 57.49
C GLU A 52 -57.08 13.45 58.06
N ALA A 53 -57.77 14.57 58.31
CA ALA A 53 -59.09 14.59 58.93
C ALA A 53 -60.24 14.12 58.00
N ILE A 54 -60.08 14.17 56.68
CA ILE A 54 -61.15 13.92 55.70
C ILE A 54 -60.93 12.58 54.96
N PRO A 55 -61.75 11.54 55.18
CA PRO A 55 -61.52 10.19 54.63
C PRO A 55 -61.58 10.11 53.10
N SER A 56 -62.44 10.90 52.47
CA SER A 56 -62.70 10.84 51.01
C SER A 56 -61.55 11.36 50.15
N ARG A 57 -60.63 12.15 50.71
CA ARG A 57 -59.45 12.69 49.99
C ARG A 57 -58.17 11.89 50.25
N ARG A 58 -58.18 10.97 51.21
CA ARG A 58 -56.99 10.18 51.60
C ARG A 58 -56.42 9.39 50.44
N VAL A 59 -57.29 8.71 49.68
CA VAL A 59 -56.86 7.88 48.53
C VAL A 59 -56.21 8.75 47.44
N LEU A 60 -56.82 9.90 47.12
CA LEU A 60 -56.29 10.82 46.11
C LEU A 60 -54.95 11.44 46.54
N LEU A 61 -54.81 11.83 47.82
CA LEU A 61 -53.57 12.41 48.34
C LEU A 61 -52.45 11.37 48.44
N VAL A 62 -52.76 10.12 48.79
CA VAL A 62 -51.79 9.01 48.74
C VAL A 62 -51.34 8.76 47.31
N PHE A 63 -52.27 8.73 46.35
CA PHE A 63 -51.95 8.57 44.93
C PHE A 63 -51.01 9.68 44.42
N LEU A 64 -51.34 10.95 44.69
CA LEU A 64 -50.49 12.09 44.33
C LEU A 64 -49.08 12.01 44.93
N ARG A 65 -48.97 11.57 46.20
CA ARG A 65 -47.67 11.39 46.86
C ARG A 65 -46.86 10.25 46.24
N LEU A 66 -47.51 9.15 45.90
CA LEU A 66 -46.88 8.02 45.22
C LEU A 66 -46.37 8.46 43.84
N CYS A 67 -47.16 9.22 43.08
CA CYS A 67 -46.72 9.84 41.83
C CYS A 67 -45.53 10.78 42.03
N GLY A 68 -45.55 11.63 43.07
CA GLY A 68 -44.44 12.54 43.37
C GLY A 68 -43.15 11.79 43.71
N ILE A 69 -43.23 10.75 44.53
CA ILE A 69 -42.10 9.87 44.86
C ILE A 69 -41.59 9.14 43.61
N LEU A 70 -42.49 8.65 42.76
CA LEU A 70 -42.14 8.00 41.51
C LEU A 70 -41.38 8.95 40.57
N ILE A 71 -41.82 10.21 40.44
CA ILE A 71 -41.13 11.23 39.65
C ILE A 71 -39.75 11.52 40.25
N LEU A 72 -39.64 11.70 41.56
CA LEU A 72 -38.37 11.94 42.24
C LEU A 72 -37.41 10.76 42.04
N LEU A 73 -37.92 9.53 42.09
CA LEU A 73 -37.17 8.31 41.83
C LEU A 73 -36.67 8.26 40.38
N LEU A 74 -37.50 8.61 39.39
CA LEU A 74 -37.08 8.70 37.99
C LEU A 74 -35.98 9.74 37.77
N VAL A 75 -36.07 10.89 38.44
CA VAL A 75 -35.02 11.91 38.40
C VAL A 75 -33.72 11.41 39.06
N LEU A 76 -33.82 10.74 40.21
CA LEU A 76 -32.68 10.24 40.97
C LEU A 76 -31.93 9.12 40.25
N LEU A 77 -32.67 8.18 39.64
CA LEU A 77 -32.07 7.08 38.88
C LEU A 77 -31.47 7.55 37.55
N GLN A 78 -31.93 8.71 37.06
CA GLN A 78 -31.50 9.33 35.81
C GLN A 78 -31.32 8.27 34.71
N PRO A 79 -32.41 7.62 34.27
CA PRO A 79 -32.31 6.51 33.33
C PRO A 79 -31.70 7.03 32.02
N GLN A 80 -30.49 6.54 31.72
CA GLN A 80 -29.81 6.87 30.50
C GLN A 80 -29.90 5.67 29.55
N VAL A 81 -30.30 5.97 28.32
CA VAL A 81 -30.23 5.02 27.21
C VAL A 81 -29.05 5.43 26.37
N ASN A 82 -27.97 4.67 26.46
CA ASN A 82 -26.82 4.88 25.60
C ASN A 82 -27.03 4.07 24.33
N PHE A 83 -27.01 4.75 23.19
CA PHE A 83 -27.00 4.15 21.88
C PHE A 83 -25.54 4.10 21.42
N GLU A 84 -24.97 2.92 21.31
CA GLU A 84 -23.69 2.71 20.61
C GLU A 84 -24.03 2.49 19.13
N PHE A 85 -23.58 3.41 18.28
CA PHE A 85 -23.71 3.29 16.83
C PHE A 85 -22.40 2.71 16.29
N GLU A 86 -22.50 1.62 15.55
CA GLU A 86 -21.41 1.16 14.68
C GLU A 86 -21.78 1.69 13.29
N GLU A 87 -21.23 2.85 12.90
CA GLU A 87 -21.28 3.23 11.49
C GLU A 87 -20.46 2.18 10.74
N LYS A 88 -21.15 1.29 10.01
CA LYS A 88 -20.54 0.56 8.90
C LYS A 88 -20.19 1.59 7.82
N GLY A 89 -19.13 2.37 8.07
CA GLY A 89 -18.52 3.19 7.04
C GLY A 89 -18.12 2.29 5.88
N VAL A 90 -18.32 2.75 4.65
CA VAL A 90 -17.91 2.02 3.45
C VAL A 90 -16.38 2.03 3.44
N SER A 91 -15.76 1.03 4.06
CA SER A 91 -14.31 0.90 4.08
C SER A 91 -13.80 0.73 2.64
N ARG A 92 -12.88 1.60 2.24
CA ARG A 92 -12.33 1.63 0.87
C ARG A 92 -10.99 0.90 0.82
N VAL A 93 -10.84 0.03 -0.17
CA VAL A 93 -9.60 -0.71 -0.44
C VAL A 93 -9.08 -0.31 -1.81
N TYR A 94 -7.84 0.16 -1.85
CA TYR A 94 -7.18 0.48 -3.11
C TYR A 94 -6.34 -0.68 -3.60
N VAL A 95 -6.40 -0.93 -4.89
CA VAL A 95 -5.50 -1.83 -5.59
C VAL A 95 -4.59 -1.00 -6.47
N LEU A 96 -3.31 -0.97 -6.14
CA LEU A 96 -2.27 -0.26 -6.87
C LEU A 96 -1.47 -1.23 -7.71
N LEU A 97 -1.46 -1.00 -9.03
CA LEU A 97 -0.61 -1.75 -9.96
C LEU A 97 0.52 -0.85 -10.47
N ASP A 98 1.75 -1.33 -10.31
CA ASP A 98 2.93 -0.71 -10.89
C ASP A 98 2.93 -0.91 -12.41
N ARG A 99 3.06 0.18 -13.17
CA ARG A 99 3.16 0.17 -14.64
C ARG A 99 4.52 0.70 -15.14
N SER A 100 5.55 0.68 -14.29
CA SER A 100 6.92 1.03 -14.68
C SER A 100 7.48 0.10 -15.76
N GLU A 101 8.55 0.54 -16.43
CA GLU A 101 9.20 -0.20 -17.51
C GLU A 101 9.67 -1.59 -17.08
N SER A 102 10.12 -1.76 -15.83
CA SER A 102 10.53 -3.06 -15.28
C SER A 102 9.40 -4.09 -15.25
N MET A 103 8.14 -3.65 -15.26
CA MET A 103 6.99 -4.54 -15.32
C MET A 103 6.82 -5.19 -16.72
N THR A 104 7.55 -4.71 -17.73
CA THR A 104 7.61 -5.31 -19.08
C THR A 104 8.50 -6.57 -19.11
N ILE A 105 9.36 -6.74 -18.11
CA ILE A 105 10.35 -7.83 -18.06
C ILE A 105 9.65 -9.18 -17.94
N LYS A 106 10.15 -10.18 -18.68
CA LYS A 106 9.64 -11.56 -18.70
C LYS A 106 10.58 -12.50 -17.94
N ASP A 107 10.42 -12.57 -16.62
CA ASP A 107 11.33 -13.35 -15.75
C ASP A 107 11.37 -14.87 -16.04
N ASP A 108 10.32 -15.43 -16.66
CA ASP A 108 10.23 -16.85 -17.05
C ASP A 108 10.14 -17.04 -18.57
N GLY A 109 10.38 -15.97 -19.34
CA GLY A 109 10.27 -15.95 -20.80
C GLY A 109 8.85 -16.08 -21.36
N GLN A 110 7.85 -16.43 -20.56
CA GLN A 110 6.47 -16.62 -21.02
C GLN A 110 5.64 -15.37 -20.78
N GLU A 111 5.48 -14.98 -19.51
CA GLU A 111 4.60 -13.89 -19.08
C GLU A 111 5.42 -12.72 -18.54
N SER A 112 5.05 -11.49 -18.90
CA SER A 112 5.65 -10.29 -18.29
C SER A 112 5.24 -10.16 -16.82
N ARG A 113 6.03 -9.43 -16.03
CA ARG A 113 5.65 -9.09 -14.64
C ARG A 113 4.28 -8.40 -14.58
N TRP A 114 3.98 -7.53 -15.54
CA TRP A 114 2.66 -6.92 -15.69
C TRP A 114 1.56 -7.95 -15.91
N GLU A 115 1.73 -8.85 -16.88
CA GLU A 115 0.75 -9.93 -17.14
C GLU A 115 0.53 -10.79 -15.90
N LYS A 116 1.58 -11.07 -15.12
CA LYS A 116 1.47 -11.77 -13.84
C LYS A 116 0.70 -10.98 -12.79
N ALA A 117 0.92 -9.67 -12.70
CA ALA A 117 0.17 -8.80 -11.78
C ALA A 117 -1.32 -8.76 -12.17
N VAL A 118 -1.62 -8.56 -13.46
CA VAL A 118 -2.98 -8.58 -13.99
C VAL A 118 -3.64 -9.95 -13.78
N LYS A 119 -2.93 -11.05 -14.04
CA LYS A 119 -3.45 -12.40 -13.80
C LYS A 119 -3.59 -12.74 -12.32
N ALA A 120 -2.72 -12.23 -11.44
CA ALA A 120 -2.90 -12.36 -10.00
C ALA A 120 -4.15 -11.58 -9.53
N PHE A 121 -4.46 -10.48 -10.20
CA PHE A 121 -5.67 -9.70 -9.99
C PHE A 121 -6.92 -10.38 -10.60
N SER A 122 -7.00 -10.56 -11.92
CA SER A 122 -8.12 -11.16 -12.67
C SER A 122 -8.27 -12.68 -12.48
N GLY A 123 -7.22 -13.41 -12.14
CA GLY A 123 -7.31 -14.84 -11.82
C GLY A 123 -7.79 -15.11 -10.40
N SER A 124 -7.65 -14.12 -9.51
CA SER A 124 -8.15 -14.17 -8.13
C SER A 124 -9.54 -13.51 -7.99
N SER A 125 -10.07 -12.92 -9.06
CA SER A 125 -11.32 -12.15 -9.02
C SER A 125 -12.56 -13.01 -8.78
N ASP A 126 -12.50 -14.33 -8.95
CA ASP A 126 -13.60 -15.23 -8.58
C ASP A 126 -13.62 -15.60 -7.08
N GLY A 127 -12.59 -15.23 -6.31
CA GLY A 127 -12.45 -15.63 -4.90
C GLY A 127 -12.21 -14.48 -3.94
N VAL A 128 -11.00 -13.91 -3.96
CA VAL A 128 -10.53 -13.00 -2.88
C VAL A 128 -10.99 -11.57 -3.12
N LEU A 129 -10.86 -11.05 -4.34
CA LEU A 129 -11.26 -9.68 -4.64
C LEU A 129 -12.78 -9.50 -4.62
N GLN A 130 -13.54 -10.54 -4.99
CA GLN A 130 -14.99 -10.50 -4.88
C GLN A 130 -15.46 -10.55 -3.42
N GLN A 131 -14.78 -11.32 -2.56
CA GLN A 131 -15.02 -11.27 -1.12
C GLN A 131 -14.72 -9.88 -0.55
N ILE A 132 -13.59 -9.27 -0.93
CA ILE A 132 -13.24 -7.91 -0.52
C ILE A 132 -14.28 -6.91 -1.06
N GLY A 133 -14.68 -7.02 -2.33
CA GLY A 133 -15.65 -6.14 -2.96
C GLY A 133 -17.08 -6.24 -2.40
N ASN A 134 -17.43 -7.34 -1.72
CA ASN A 134 -18.71 -7.49 -1.04
C ASN A 134 -18.79 -6.66 0.25
N ASP A 135 -17.68 -6.58 0.98
CA ASP A 135 -17.60 -5.90 2.29
C ASP A 135 -16.99 -4.49 2.18
N HIS A 136 -16.24 -4.21 1.11
CA HIS A 136 -15.45 -3.00 0.89
C HIS A 136 -15.66 -2.40 -0.49
N GLN A 137 -15.53 -1.08 -0.61
CA GLN A 137 -15.48 -0.42 -1.92
C GLN A 137 -14.07 -0.58 -2.50
N LEU A 138 -13.94 -1.33 -3.60
CA LEU A 138 -12.67 -1.57 -4.28
C LEU A 138 -12.43 -0.51 -5.37
N GLU A 139 -11.30 0.18 -5.32
CA GLU A 139 -10.85 1.09 -6.37
C GLU A 139 -9.49 0.64 -6.93
N VAL A 140 -9.39 0.53 -8.24
CA VAL A 140 -8.15 0.14 -8.92
C VAL A 140 -7.48 1.36 -9.51
N MET A 141 -6.16 1.47 -9.30
CA MET A 141 -5.34 2.50 -9.88
C MET A 141 -4.02 1.91 -10.37
N THR A 142 -3.42 2.53 -11.39
CA THR A 142 -2.04 2.26 -11.79
C THR A 142 -1.13 3.41 -11.41
N PHE A 143 0.14 3.12 -11.17
CA PHE A 143 1.13 4.13 -10.87
C PHE A 143 2.45 3.89 -11.61
N GLY A 144 3.17 4.97 -11.82
CA GLY A 144 4.50 5.03 -12.44
C GLY A 144 5.00 6.44 -12.21
N ASP A 145 5.09 7.25 -13.25
CA ASP A 145 5.33 8.71 -13.12
C ASP A 145 4.13 9.46 -12.51
N LYS A 146 2.92 8.92 -12.68
CA LYS A 146 1.64 9.48 -12.20
C LYS A 146 0.66 8.36 -11.88
N ILE A 147 -0.26 8.64 -10.95
CA ILE A 147 -1.39 7.77 -10.62
C ILE A 147 -2.51 7.99 -11.64
N ASN A 148 -3.07 6.90 -12.15
CA ASN A 148 -4.25 6.89 -13.01
C ASN A 148 -5.31 5.97 -12.42
N ASN A 149 -6.58 6.39 -12.44
CA ASN A 149 -7.71 5.54 -12.05
C ASN A 149 -8.12 4.68 -13.23
N LEU A 150 -8.37 3.39 -12.99
CA LEU A 150 -8.79 2.43 -14.01
C LEU A 150 -9.97 1.62 -13.50
N SER A 151 -10.89 1.26 -14.39
CA SER A 151 -11.88 0.23 -14.08
C SER A 151 -11.26 -1.16 -14.22
N VAL A 152 -11.86 -2.16 -13.57
CA VAL A 152 -11.39 -3.55 -13.58
C VAL A 152 -11.25 -4.08 -15.02
N GLU A 153 -12.18 -3.72 -15.89
CA GLU A 153 -12.24 -4.15 -17.28
C GLU A 153 -11.16 -3.50 -18.15
N GLN A 154 -10.69 -2.31 -17.79
CA GLN A 154 -9.67 -1.56 -18.54
C GLN A 154 -8.24 -2.01 -18.23
N ILE A 155 -8.04 -2.78 -17.15
CA ILE A 155 -6.71 -3.22 -16.73
C ILE A 155 -6.06 -4.14 -17.77
N GLU A 156 -6.85 -5.00 -18.42
CA GLU A 156 -6.34 -5.91 -19.44
C GLU A 156 -5.89 -5.19 -20.72
N GLU A 157 -6.40 -3.98 -20.97
CA GLU A 157 -6.06 -3.16 -22.12
C GLU A 157 -4.88 -2.21 -21.85
N GLU A 158 -4.52 -2.01 -20.57
CA GLU A 158 -3.43 -1.13 -20.16
C GLU A 158 -2.07 -1.83 -20.35
N LEU A 159 -1.06 -1.05 -20.78
CA LEU A 159 0.30 -1.54 -21.01
C LEU A 159 1.31 -0.86 -20.06
N PRO A 160 2.28 -1.61 -19.50
CA PRO A 160 3.36 -1.04 -18.72
C PRO A 160 4.33 -0.26 -19.63
N GLY A 161 5.05 0.70 -19.05
CA GLY A 161 6.01 1.53 -19.78
C GLY A 161 6.28 2.92 -19.18
N ALA A 162 5.82 3.18 -17.96
CA ALA A 162 6.21 4.39 -17.25
C ALA A 162 7.72 4.37 -16.95
N LYS A 163 8.38 5.53 -17.05
CA LYS A 163 9.84 5.60 -16.91
C LYS A 163 10.32 5.46 -15.47
N SER A 164 9.43 5.74 -14.53
CA SER A 164 9.71 5.70 -13.10
C SER A 164 8.71 4.83 -12.35
N SER A 165 9.15 4.38 -11.17
CA SER A 165 8.29 3.78 -10.15
C SER A 165 8.31 4.67 -8.90
N ALA A 166 7.32 5.55 -8.81
CA ALA A 166 7.17 6.52 -7.72
C ALA A 166 6.24 5.99 -6.60
N ILE A 167 6.55 4.81 -6.06
CA ILE A 167 5.72 4.10 -5.06
C ILE A 167 5.34 5.00 -3.89
N GLY A 168 6.33 5.65 -3.25
CA GLY A 168 6.07 6.48 -2.08
C GLY A 168 5.16 7.67 -2.39
N SER A 169 5.36 8.32 -3.53
CA SER A 169 4.50 9.42 -3.98
C SER A 169 3.07 8.95 -4.30
N ALA A 170 2.94 7.74 -4.86
CA ALA A 170 1.64 7.14 -5.12
C ALA A 170 0.86 6.87 -3.81
N LEU A 171 1.54 6.31 -2.81
CA LEU A 171 0.99 6.07 -1.48
C LEU A 171 0.68 7.37 -0.73
N GLU A 172 1.52 8.40 -0.86
CA GLU A 172 1.31 9.69 -0.19
C GLU A 172 0.05 10.39 -0.72
N GLY A 173 -0.29 10.21 -2.00
CA GLY A 173 -1.52 10.71 -2.60
C GLY A 173 -2.80 10.19 -1.93
N MET A 174 -2.73 9.06 -1.22
CA MET A 174 -3.87 8.39 -0.60
C MET A 174 -4.16 8.92 0.82
N LYS A 175 -4.71 10.13 0.89
CA LYS A 175 -5.06 10.83 2.15
C LYS A 175 -6.53 10.69 2.55
N GLU A 176 -7.29 9.82 1.88
CA GLU A 176 -8.71 9.61 2.17
C GLU A 176 -8.96 9.11 3.60
N LYS A 177 -10.07 9.54 4.20
CA LYS A 177 -10.44 9.17 5.58
C LYS A 177 -11.03 7.77 5.70
N GLU A 178 -11.61 7.24 4.62
CA GLU A 178 -12.28 5.93 4.58
C GLU A 178 -11.35 4.80 4.09
N LEU A 179 -10.11 5.16 3.76
CA LEU A 179 -9.07 4.23 3.33
C LEU A 179 -8.74 3.24 4.45
N SER A 180 -8.98 1.96 4.19
CA SER A 180 -8.75 0.87 5.16
C SER A 180 -7.53 0.02 4.80
N ALA A 181 -7.35 -0.25 3.52
CA ALA A 181 -6.20 -1.02 3.04
C ALA A 181 -5.76 -0.63 1.63
N ILE A 182 -4.49 -0.92 1.33
CA ILE A 182 -3.89 -0.81 0.02
C ILE A 182 -3.23 -2.14 -0.33
N LEU A 183 -3.58 -2.70 -1.48
CA LEU A 183 -2.91 -3.83 -2.11
C LEU A 183 -1.93 -3.29 -3.15
N LEU A 184 -0.63 -3.48 -2.96
CA LEU A 184 0.42 -2.92 -3.83
C LEU A 184 1.08 -4.02 -4.66
N PHE A 185 0.76 -4.08 -5.94
CA PHE A 185 1.37 -5.00 -6.91
C PHE A 185 2.53 -4.29 -7.62
N SER A 186 3.76 -4.70 -7.30
CA SER A 186 4.99 -4.08 -7.83
C SER A 186 6.15 -5.06 -7.72
N ASP A 187 7.21 -4.89 -8.51
CA ASP A 187 8.50 -5.52 -8.27
C ASP A 187 9.29 -4.90 -7.11
N MET A 188 8.69 -3.89 -6.45
CA MET A 188 9.20 -3.14 -5.30
C MET A 188 10.45 -2.32 -5.61
N ALA A 189 10.77 -2.11 -6.90
CA ALA A 189 11.79 -1.16 -7.30
C ALA A 189 11.26 0.27 -7.08
N TRP A 190 12.06 1.10 -6.42
CA TRP A 190 11.78 2.53 -6.22
C TRP A 190 12.94 3.36 -6.74
N ASN A 191 12.68 4.23 -7.70
CA ASN A 191 13.70 5.06 -8.35
C ASN A 191 13.33 6.55 -8.44
N GLU A 192 12.11 6.94 -8.07
CA GLU A 192 11.66 8.33 -8.10
C GLU A 192 10.69 8.64 -6.93
N GLY A 193 10.63 9.90 -6.51
CA GLY A 193 9.68 10.35 -5.49
C GLY A 193 10.18 10.16 -4.07
N VAL A 194 9.25 10.13 -3.12
CA VAL A 194 9.56 10.01 -1.68
C VAL A 194 9.81 8.55 -1.26
N ASP A 195 10.52 8.36 -0.15
CA ASP A 195 10.81 7.03 0.41
C ASP A 195 9.51 6.29 0.77
N PRO A 196 9.21 5.14 0.12
CA PRO A 196 7.99 4.38 0.37
C PRO A 196 7.92 3.79 1.79
N VAL A 197 9.06 3.54 2.44
CA VAL A 197 9.09 2.97 3.81
C VAL A 197 8.58 4.00 4.82
N GLY A 198 9.05 5.25 4.71
CA GLY A 198 8.55 6.37 5.51
C GLY A 198 7.04 6.54 5.37
N VAL A 199 6.53 6.59 4.14
CA VAL A 199 5.10 6.75 3.85
C VAL A 199 4.27 5.58 4.37
N ALA A 200 4.76 4.34 4.23
CA ALA A 200 4.11 3.16 4.81
C ALA A 200 3.98 3.25 6.33
N GLY A 201 4.99 3.79 7.02
CA GLY A 201 4.93 4.06 8.46
C GLY A 201 3.86 5.10 8.84
N GLU A 202 3.62 6.11 7.99
CA GLU A 202 2.55 7.08 8.19
C GLU A 202 1.16 6.49 7.99
N LEU A 203 0.99 5.66 6.96
CA LEU A 203 -0.24 4.90 6.70
C LEU A 203 -0.58 3.97 7.87
N GLY A 204 0.40 3.24 8.38
CA GLY A 204 0.23 2.37 9.54
C GLY A 204 -0.21 3.13 10.80
N ARG A 205 0.33 4.33 11.05
CA ARG A 205 -0.11 5.20 12.17
C ARG A 205 -1.55 5.69 12.02
N ARG A 206 -2.06 5.77 10.79
CA ARG A 206 -3.46 6.11 10.48
C ARG A 206 -4.41 4.91 10.57
N GLY A 207 -3.89 3.71 10.83
CA GLY A 207 -4.68 2.46 10.81
C GLY A 207 -4.94 1.90 9.41
N VAL A 208 -4.22 2.39 8.39
CA VAL A 208 -4.31 1.87 7.02
C VAL A 208 -3.36 0.70 6.86
N ALA A 209 -3.87 -0.46 6.44
CA ALA A 209 -3.06 -1.63 6.15
C ALA A 209 -2.43 -1.53 4.75
N LEU A 210 -1.12 -1.75 4.62
CA LEU A 210 -0.43 -1.84 3.34
C LEU A 210 0.01 -3.29 3.11
N PHE A 211 -0.51 -3.91 2.06
CA PHE A 211 -0.21 -5.29 1.67
C PHE A 211 0.64 -5.29 0.38
N PRO A 212 1.97 -5.42 0.49
CA PRO A 212 2.82 -5.57 -0.68
C PRO A 212 2.65 -6.96 -1.30
N VAL A 213 2.40 -6.99 -2.60
CA VAL A 213 2.38 -8.19 -3.44
C VAL A 213 3.58 -8.09 -4.38
N PRO A 214 4.74 -8.64 -4.00
CA PRO A 214 5.95 -8.56 -4.82
C PRO A 214 5.78 -9.39 -6.09
N ILE A 215 6.03 -8.77 -7.23
CA ILE A 215 5.97 -9.42 -8.55
C ILE A 215 7.38 -9.48 -9.14
N GLY A 216 7.88 -10.69 -9.31
CA GLY A 216 9.14 -10.93 -9.95
C GLY A 216 9.82 -12.17 -9.40
N LYS A 217 10.94 -12.54 -10.00
CA LYS A 217 11.77 -13.65 -9.54
C LYS A 217 12.94 -13.10 -8.71
N SER A 218 13.10 -13.63 -7.50
CA SER A 218 14.13 -13.14 -6.55
C SER A 218 15.57 -13.42 -7.00
N ASN A 219 15.78 -14.40 -7.90
CA ASN A 219 17.10 -14.96 -8.23
C ASN A 219 17.23 -15.20 -9.74
N SER A 220 16.94 -14.19 -10.56
CA SER A 220 17.22 -14.28 -11.99
C SER A 220 18.65 -13.81 -12.27
N PRO A 221 19.42 -14.55 -13.09
CA PRO A 221 20.76 -14.12 -13.47
C PRO A 221 20.73 -12.75 -14.16
N ASP A 222 21.66 -11.87 -13.83
CA ASP A 222 21.80 -10.56 -14.45
C ASP A 222 23.27 -10.14 -14.50
N ALA A 223 23.67 -9.53 -15.62
CA ALA A 223 24.98 -8.95 -15.81
C ALA A 223 24.83 -7.53 -16.34
N SER A 224 25.73 -6.63 -15.96
CA SER A 224 25.66 -5.24 -16.42
C SER A 224 27.01 -4.56 -16.47
N ILE A 225 27.15 -3.64 -17.42
CA ILE A 225 28.27 -2.70 -17.48
C ILE A 225 27.89 -1.47 -16.63
N LEU A 226 28.50 -1.34 -15.45
CA LEU A 226 28.24 -0.20 -14.55
C LEU A 226 28.91 1.08 -15.05
N SER A 227 30.18 0.98 -15.45
CA SER A 227 30.95 2.13 -15.88
C SER A 227 32.10 1.73 -16.80
N VAL A 228 32.50 2.69 -17.65
CA VAL A 228 33.64 2.57 -18.55
C VAL A 228 34.48 3.82 -18.37
N HIS A 229 35.67 3.66 -17.82
CA HIS A 229 36.64 4.73 -17.59
C HIS A 229 37.75 4.64 -18.64
N TYR A 230 37.96 5.74 -19.36
CA TYR A 230 38.93 5.81 -20.46
C TYR A 230 39.34 7.27 -20.69
N ARG A 231 40.37 7.47 -21.52
CA ARG A 231 40.75 8.80 -22.01
C ARG A 231 39.93 9.13 -23.24
N ASP A 232 39.14 10.20 -23.17
CA ASP A 232 38.20 10.61 -24.23
C ASP A 232 38.87 11.34 -25.41
N ARG A 233 40.08 11.87 -25.20
CA ARG A 233 40.91 12.55 -26.20
C ARG A 233 42.27 11.88 -26.31
N VAL A 234 42.54 11.31 -27.47
CA VAL A 234 43.75 10.51 -27.73
C VAL A 234 44.36 10.87 -29.08
N PHE A 235 45.65 10.59 -29.26
CA PHE A 235 46.29 10.78 -30.56
C PHE A 235 46.00 9.59 -31.49
N PRO A 236 45.93 9.81 -32.81
CA PRO A 236 45.81 8.74 -33.78
C PRO A 236 46.86 7.64 -33.61
N GLY A 237 46.39 6.39 -33.54
CA GLY A 237 47.24 5.20 -33.39
C GLY A 237 47.74 4.91 -31.95
N GLU A 238 47.37 5.70 -30.95
CA GLU A 238 47.65 5.40 -29.54
C GLU A 238 46.83 4.18 -29.07
N GLU A 239 47.41 3.37 -28.18
CA GLU A 239 46.70 2.31 -27.48
C GLU A 239 45.92 2.90 -26.30
N ILE A 240 44.66 2.51 -26.17
CA ILE A 240 43.71 3.14 -25.24
C ILE A 240 43.29 2.09 -24.20
N PRO A 241 43.75 2.21 -22.94
CA PRO A 241 43.26 1.36 -21.86
C PRO A 241 41.83 1.77 -21.47
N LEU A 242 40.93 0.80 -21.45
CA LEU A 242 39.58 0.91 -20.95
C LEU A 242 39.49 0.15 -19.62
N LYS A 243 39.12 0.86 -18.55
CA LYS A 243 38.78 0.25 -17.26
C LYS A 243 37.28 0.12 -17.16
N ILE A 244 36.81 -1.12 -17.14
CA ILE A 244 35.39 -1.45 -17.21
C ILE A 244 34.98 -2.05 -15.89
N GLN A 245 33.97 -1.47 -15.27
CA GLN A 245 33.35 -2.01 -14.07
C GLN A 245 32.10 -2.78 -14.49
N ILE A 246 32.09 -4.07 -14.17
CA ILE A 246 31.01 -5.00 -14.46
C ILE A 246 30.39 -5.42 -13.13
N SER A 247 29.08 -5.60 -13.09
CA SER A 247 28.37 -6.24 -11.99
C SER A 247 27.64 -7.46 -12.51
N SER A 248 27.78 -8.58 -11.83
CA SER A 248 27.04 -9.81 -12.13
C SER A 248 26.37 -10.36 -10.88
N SER A 249 25.19 -10.92 -11.05
CA SER A 249 24.51 -11.71 -10.02
C SER A 249 25.34 -12.93 -9.58
N PRO A 250 25.21 -13.41 -8.33
CA PRO A 250 25.92 -14.60 -7.83
C PRO A 250 25.70 -15.86 -8.68
N GLU A 251 24.54 -16.00 -9.31
CA GLU A 251 24.16 -17.12 -10.17
C GLU A 251 25.07 -17.27 -11.41
N LEU A 252 25.72 -16.18 -11.83
CA LEU A 252 26.63 -16.17 -12.98
C LEU A 252 28.09 -16.46 -12.59
N GLU A 253 28.42 -16.61 -11.30
CA GLU A 253 29.80 -16.81 -10.84
C GLU A 253 30.49 -17.99 -11.55
N GLY A 254 31.67 -17.74 -12.12
CA GLY A 254 32.46 -18.73 -12.84
C GLY A 254 32.05 -18.95 -14.30
N LEU A 255 30.90 -18.45 -14.75
CA LEU A 255 30.53 -18.46 -16.17
C LEU A 255 31.36 -17.46 -16.97
N THR A 256 31.51 -17.73 -18.26
CA THR A 256 32.25 -16.89 -19.19
C THR A 256 31.36 -16.31 -20.26
N THR A 257 31.54 -15.04 -20.59
CA THR A 257 30.94 -14.38 -21.75
C THR A 257 31.99 -13.62 -22.56
N ASP A 258 31.67 -13.21 -23.78
CA ASP A 258 32.49 -12.30 -24.57
C ASP A 258 32.08 -10.84 -24.32
N LEU A 259 33.06 -10.00 -24.02
CA LEU A 259 32.94 -8.55 -24.09
C LEU A 259 33.43 -8.09 -25.47
N VAL A 260 32.53 -7.54 -26.26
CA VAL A 260 32.80 -6.99 -27.59
C VAL A 260 32.90 -5.48 -27.50
N VAL A 261 33.97 -4.91 -28.07
CA VAL A 261 34.19 -3.47 -28.14
C VAL A 261 34.27 -3.03 -29.59
N ASN A 262 33.34 -2.13 -29.95
CA ASN A 262 33.25 -1.54 -31.27
C ASN A 262 33.61 -0.05 -31.22
N LEU A 263 34.39 0.41 -32.19
CA LEU A 263 34.73 1.81 -32.38
C LEU A 263 34.23 2.28 -33.75
N GLY A 264 33.12 3.02 -33.77
CA GLY A 264 32.32 3.19 -34.98
C GLY A 264 31.63 1.88 -35.35
N ASP A 265 31.86 1.42 -36.57
CA ASP A 265 31.31 0.17 -37.11
C ASP A 265 32.34 -0.99 -37.12
N GLU A 266 33.49 -0.81 -36.46
CA GLU A 266 34.61 -1.77 -36.46
C GLU A 266 34.80 -2.40 -35.07
N GLU A 267 34.81 -3.73 -35.01
CA GLU A 267 35.18 -4.49 -33.80
C GLU A 267 36.68 -4.33 -33.55
N VAL A 268 37.04 -3.62 -32.48
CA VAL A 268 38.43 -3.31 -32.13
C VAL A 268 39.01 -4.23 -31.05
N ALA A 269 38.15 -4.88 -30.26
CA ALA A 269 38.55 -5.89 -29.30
C ALA A 269 37.39 -6.84 -28.98
N ARG A 270 37.75 -8.09 -28.69
CA ARG A 270 36.87 -9.11 -28.12
C ARG A 270 37.65 -9.82 -27.02
N GLN A 271 37.10 -9.83 -25.81
CA GLN A 271 37.76 -10.37 -24.64
C GLN A 271 36.81 -11.29 -23.88
N MET A 272 37.26 -12.51 -23.60
CA MET A 272 36.52 -13.42 -22.72
C MET A 272 36.59 -12.89 -21.28
N VAL A 273 35.42 -12.81 -20.65
CA VAL A 273 35.18 -12.32 -19.30
C VAL A 273 34.63 -13.47 -18.45
N THR A 274 35.28 -13.79 -17.34
CA THR A 274 34.72 -14.67 -16.31
C THR A 274 34.01 -13.83 -15.26
N TYR A 275 32.78 -14.16 -14.92
CA TYR A 275 32.02 -13.46 -13.88
C TYR A 275 32.45 -13.90 -12.48
N SER A 276 32.49 -12.95 -11.54
CA SER A 276 32.84 -13.18 -10.12
C SER A 276 31.65 -13.24 -9.18
N GLY A 277 30.42 -13.14 -9.68
CA GLY A 277 29.22 -13.14 -8.84
C GLY A 277 29.00 -11.84 -8.04
N GLY A 278 29.64 -10.75 -8.46
CA GLY A 278 29.49 -9.43 -7.86
C GLY A 278 30.10 -8.34 -8.73
N GLN A 279 30.61 -7.27 -8.10
CA GLN A 279 31.33 -6.23 -8.82
C GLN A 279 32.77 -6.65 -9.11
N GLN A 280 33.18 -6.50 -10.36
CA GLN A 280 34.57 -6.68 -10.79
C GLN A 280 35.01 -5.56 -11.72
N ILE A 281 36.32 -5.33 -11.72
CA ILE A 281 36.96 -4.38 -12.61
C ILE A 281 37.90 -5.16 -13.52
N MET A 282 37.85 -4.84 -14.81
CA MET A 282 38.81 -5.33 -15.78
C MET A 282 39.38 -4.22 -16.61
N GLU A 283 40.56 -4.47 -17.16
CA GLU A 283 41.26 -3.55 -18.03
C GLU A 283 41.55 -4.24 -19.35
N ILE A 284 41.13 -3.60 -20.44
CA ILE A 284 41.42 -4.04 -21.80
C ILE A 284 42.06 -2.88 -22.55
N VAL A 285 42.96 -3.19 -23.48
CA VAL A 285 43.63 -2.19 -24.30
C VAL A 285 43.11 -2.33 -25.72
N ILE A 286 42.54 -1.24 -26.26
CA ILE A 286 42.08 -1.20 -27.65
C ILE A 286 43.06 -0.39 -28.50
N LYS A 287 43.16 -0.74 -29.78
CA LYS A 287 43.93 0.07 -30.75
C LYS A 287 43.11 1.26 -31.21
N GLY A 288 43.66 2.46 -31.06
CA GLY A 288 43.07 3.68 -31.58
C GLY A 288 43.03 3.72 -33.11
N ARG A 289 42.11 4.52 -33.67
CA ARG A 289 42.07 4.76 -35.11
C ARG A 289 43.19 5.70 -35.54
N THR A 290 43.54 5.63 -36.81
CA THR A 290 44.48 6.56 -37.46
C THR A 290 43.80 7.82 -37.99
N LEU A 291 42.48 7.78 -38.18
CA LEU A 291 41.69 8.92 -38.66
C LEU A 291 41.29 9.82 -37.49
N LYS A 292 41.45 11.12 -37.67
CA LYS A 292 40.96 12.13 -36.74
C LYS A 292 39.44 12.24 -36.77
N GLY A 293 38.86 12.65 -35.65
CA GLY A 293 37.41 12.84 -35.50
C GLY A 293 36.85 12.18 -34.26
N GLN A 294 35.54 12.37 -34.05
CA GLN A 294 34.80 11.78 -32.95
C GLN A 294 34.09 10.50 -33.45
N PHE A 295 34.27 9.40 -32.73
CA PHE A 295 33.67 8.11 -33.05
C PHE A 295 32.92 7.56 -31.82
N PRO A 296 31.78 6.88 -32.01
CA PRO A 296 31.10 6.19 -30.92
C PRO A 296 31.93 4.97 -30.49
N LEU A 297 32.11 4.82 -29.18
CA LEU A 297 32.70 3.65 -28.54
C LEU A 297 31.56 2.86 -27.91
N LYS A 298 31.29 1.66 -28.42
CA LYS A 298 30.21 0.78 -27.95
C LYS A 298 30.83 -0.47 -27.32
N LEU A 299 30.43 -0.76 -26.09
CA LEU A 299 30.79 -1.98 -25.38
C LEU A 299 29.52 -2.80 -25.18
N GLU A 300 29.61 -4.09 -25.45
CA GLU A 300 28.49 -5.02 -25.33
C GLU A 300 29.00 -6.32 -24.70
N LEU A 301 28.43 -6.70 -23.57
CA LEU A 301 28.55 -8.07 -23.04
C LEU A 301 27.56 -8.96 -23.79
N GLU A 302 28.05 -10.04 -24.39
CA GLU A 302 27.17 -11.04 -24.99
C GLU A 302 26.24 -11.62 -23.89
N GLY A 303 24.94 -11.65 -24.18
CA GLY A 303 23.93 -12.10 -23.22
C GLY A 303 24.05 -13.60 -22.96
N ILE A 304 23.97 -13.99 -21.70
CA ILE A 304 23.81 -15.38 -21.28
C ILE A 304 22.31 -15.75 -21.31
N GLU A 305 22.00 -17.03 -21.51
CA GLU A 305 20.63 -17.54 -21.41
C GLU A 305 20.01 -17.17 -20.05
N ASP A 306 18.72 -16.82 -20.06
CA ASP A 306 17.90 -16.47 -18.90
C ASP A 306 18.31 -15.20 -18.11
N GLU A 307 19.10 -14.30 -18.71
CA GLU A 307 19.36 -12.98 -18.11
C GLU A 307 18.08 -12.11 -17.99
N ILE A 308 17.93 -11.38 -16.88
CA ILE A 308 16.77 -10.49 -16.62
C ILE A 308 16.61 -9.44 -17.72
N SER A 309 17.71 -8.83 -18.12
CA SER A 309 17.75 -7.78 -19.12
C SER A 309 19.06 -7.85 -19.88
N LEU A 310 19.01 -7.50 -21.17
CA LEU A 310 20.21 -7.33 -22.00
C LEU A 310 20.49 -5.84 -22.28
N ALA A 311 19.65 -4.94 -21.76
CA ALA A 311 19.78 -3.50 -22.03
C ALA A 311 20.94 -2.89 -21.23
N ASN A 312 21.16 -3.37 -20.01
CA ASN A 312 22.24 -3.03 -19.08
C ASN A 312 23.59 -3.68 -19.46
N ASN A 313 23.60 -4.59 -20.44
CA ASN A 313 24.82 -5.22 -20.97
C ASN A 313 25.58 -4.30 -21.94
N LYS A 314 24.98 -3.15 -22.30
CA LYS A 314 25.50 -2.23 -23.32
C LYS A 314 25.92 -0.90 -22.71
N ALA A 315 27.08 -0.40 -23.13
CA ALA A 315 27.54 0.95 -22.80
C ALA A 315 28.01 1.68 -24.05
N GLU A 316 27.39 2.82 -24.35
CA GLU A 316 27.78 3.69 -25.45
C GLU A 316 28.43 4.98 -24.94
N ARG A 317 29.57 5.32 -25.54
CA ARG A 317 30.43 6.44 -25.18
C ARG A 317 30.97 7.09 -26.45
N SER A 318 31.68 8.21 -26.32
CA SER A 318 32.33 8.87 -27.46
C SER A 318 33.82 9.02 -27.23
N LEU A 319 34.59 8.84 -28.29
CA LEU A 319 36.04 8.93 -28.25
C LEU A 319 36.51 9.85 -29.39
N THR A 320 37.40 10.79 -29.07
CA THR A 320 37.84 11.85 -29.98
C THR A 320 39.33 11.71 -30.27
N PHE A 321 39.68 11.55 -31.55
CA PHE A 321 41.06 11.55 -32.02
C PHE A 321 41.47 12.97 -32.40
N ILE A 322 42.46 13.51 -31.68
CA ILE A 322 42.97 14.88 -31.83
C ILE A 322 44.34 14.89 -32.51
N ASP A 323 44.63 15.95 -33.26
CA ASP A 323 45.93 16.17 -33.92
C ASP A 323 47.04 16.45 -32.89
#